data_AF-A0A914YNF8-F1
#
_entry.id   AF-A0A914YNF8-F1
#
_cell.length_a   1.000
_cell.length_b   1.000
_cell.length_c   1.000
_cell.angle_alpha   90.00
_cell.angle_beta   90.00
_cell.angle_gamma   90.00
#
_symmetry.space_group_name_H-M   'P 1'
#
loop_
_entity.id
_entity.type
_entity.pdbx_description
1 polymer ?
#
loop_
_entity_poly.entity_id
_entity_poly.type
_entity_poly.pdbx_seq_one_letter_code
_entity_poly.pdbx_strand_id
1 'polypeptide(L)'
;MSFKKYPIFSGDSVEPVSLGDIRGDKKSLVIGCLIKRMQNRMAVLKDFDKQNKEELEVRLHREDEMETLALETDFLELEDCHKQKVILKGNVDHYKFVTGLVVGIYGTQTENYFNVEKMIMPALPSYIERPILEKDLFVVIASGFNVNNECPSILRELNYFSDIFCSEKYYNNIARMIFAEYKY
;
A
#
# COMPACT_ATOMS: atom_id res chain seq x y z
N MET A 1 4.17 -23.86 8.34
CA MET A 1 3.33 -22.88 7.60
C MET A 1 4.06 -22.55 6.30
N SER A 2 3.58 -23.07 5.17
CA SER A 2 4.26 -22.92 3.87
C SER A 2 3.86 -21.58 3.26
N PHE A 3 4.75 -20.59 3.27
CA PHE A 3 4.53 -19.34 2.55
C PHE A 3 4.47 -19.64 1.05
N LYS A 4 3.37 -19.24 0.39
CA LYS A 4 3.24 -19.32 -1.06
C LYS A 4 4.43 -18.59 -1.67
N LYS A 5 5.32 -19.34 -2.32
CA LYS A 5 6.36 -18.78 -3.18
C LYS A 5 5.66 -17.92 -4.23
N TYR A 6 5.83 -16.60 -4.15
CA TYR A 6 5.49 -15.71 -5.25
C TYR A 6 6.25 -16.19 -6.49
N PRO A 7 5.66 -16.11 -7.69
CA PRO A 7 6.28 -16.66 -8.88
C PRO A 7 7.55 -15.88 -9.22
N ILE A 8 8.68 -16.39 -8.72
CA ILE A 8 10.01 -16.09 -9.23
C ILE A 8 10.00 -16.59 -10.67
N PHE A 9 10.32 -15.73 -11.63
CA PHE A 9 10.47 -16.16 -13.01
C PHE A 9 11.61 -17.20 -13.08
N SER A 10 11.26 -18.47 -13.16
CA SER A 10 12.14 -19.54 -13.63
C SER A 10 11.76 -19.83 -15.07
N GLY A 11 12.41 -19.13 -16.00
CA GLY A 11 12.14 -19.20 -17.44
C GLY A 11 12.86 -18.06 -18.18
N ASP A 12 13.13 -18.26 -19.47
CA ASP A 12 13.99 -17.46 -20.37
C ASP A 12 14.16 -15.98 -19.97
N SER A 13 15.41 -15.52 -19.95
CA SER A 13 15.80 -14.17 -19.57
C SER A 13 15.20 -13.14 -20.55
N VAL A 14 13.99 -12.67 -20.25
CA VAL A 14 13.40 -11.52 -20.92
C VAL A 14 13.93 -10.26 -20.25
N GLU A 15 14.77 -9.52 -20.97
CA GLU A 15 15.23 -8.22 -20.50
C GLU A 15 14.09 -7.20 -20.49
N PRO A 16 14.01 -6.34 -19.46
CA PRO A 16 13.03 -5.27 -19.42
C PRO A 16 13.33 -4.22 -20.50
N VAL A 17 12.29 -3.71 -21.13
CA VAL A 17 12.37 -2.65 -22.15
C VAL A 17 11.61 -1.41 -21.69
N SER A 18 12.01 -0.22 -22.16
CA SER A 18 11.23 1.01 -21.98
C SER A 18 9.97 0.97 -22.85
N LEU A 19 8.93 1.69 -22.45
CA LEU A 19 7.67 1.75 -23.19
C LEU A 19 7.86 2.25 -24.64
N GLY A 20 8.78 3.20 -24.84
CA GLY A 20 9.05 3.81 -26.15
C GLY A 20 9.76 2.89 -27.13
N ASP A 21 10.42 1.83 -26.63
CA ASP A 21 11.16 0.87 -27.45
C ASP A 21 10.31 -0.34 -27.85
N ILE A 22 9.07 -0.42 -27.37
CA ILE A 22 8.19 -1.54 -27.69
C ILE A 22 7.71 -1.41 -29.13
N ARG A 23 8.10 -2.39 -29.95
CA ARG A 23 7.70 -2.49 -31.35
C ARG A 23 6.56 -3.50 -31.51
N GLY A 24 5.33 -2.99 -31.61
CA GLY A 24 4.13 -3.75 -31.97
C GLY A 24 3.87 -4.99 -31.09
N ASP A 25 3.10 -5.95 -31.60
CA ASP A 25 2.52 -7.14 -30.93
C ASP A 25 3.52 -8.11 -30.25
N LYS A 26 4.78 -7.73 -30.05
CA LYS A 26 5.79 -8.51 -29.34
C LYS A 26 5.55 -8.48 -27.83
N LYS A 27 5.56 -9.66 -27.22
CA LYS A 27 5.56 -9.80 -25.75
C LYS A 27 6.81 -9.15 -25.16
N SER A 28 6.58 -8.24 -24.22
CA SER A 28 7.61 -7.40 -23.63
C SER A 28 7.44 -7.34 -22.12
N LEU A 29 8.56 -7.24 -21.40
CA LEU A 29 8.60 -6.95 -19.98
C LEU A 29 8.89 -5.47 -19.79
N VAL A 30 8.05 -4.78 -19.02
CA VAL A 30 8.24 -3.36 -18.70
C VAL A 30 8.24 -3.21 -17.19
N ILE A 31 9.16 -2.42 -16.65
CA ILE A 31 9.22 -2.10 -15.23
C ILE A 31 8.88 -0.62 -15.07
N GLY A 32 7.96 -0.32 -14.15
CA GLY A 32 7.54 1.05 -13.91
C GLY A 32 6.77 1.21 -12.60
N CYS A 33 6.29 2.43 -12.38
CA CYS A 33 5.49 2.82 -11.24
C CYS A 33 4.00 2.83 -11.63
N LEU A 34 3.16 2.17 -10.84
CA LEU A 34 1.72 2.22 -11.03
C LEU A 34 1.16 3.58 -10.63
N ILE A 35 0.27 4.09 -11.47
CA ILE A 35 -0.55 5.26 -11.18
C ILE A 35 -2.01 4.82 -11.28
N LYS A 36 -2.72 4.83 -10.14
CA LYS A 36 -4.17 4.61 -10.13
C LYS A 36 -4.88 5.92 -10.41
N ARG A 37 -5.61 5.95 -11.53
CA ARG A 37 -6.50 7.06 -11.89
C ARG A 37 -7.84 6.81 -11.25
N MET A 38 -8.11 7.56 -10.20
CA MET A 38 -9.34 7.43 -9.42
C MET A 38 -10.27 8.60 -9.71
N GLN A 39 -11.55 8.32 -9.96
CA GLN A 39 -12.54 9.38 -10.19
C GLN A 39 -12.85 10.16 -8.92
N ASN A 40 -12.88 9.46 -7.77
CA ASN A 40 -13.15 10.06 -6.46
C ASN A 40 -11.92 10.69 -5.80
N ARG A 41 -10.75 10.73 -6.45
CA ARG A 41 -9.57 11.41 -5.88
C ARG A 41 -9.83 12.92 -5.82
N MET A 42 -9.80 13.49 -4.62
CA MET A 42 -9.84 14.94 -4.43
C MET A 42 -8.66 15.59 -5.15
N ALA A 43 -8.96 16.68 -5.85
CA ALA A 43 -7.96 17.41 -6.60
C ALA A 43 -8.08 18.86 -6.14
N VAL A 44 -7.23 19.22 -5.18
CA VAL A 44 -7.17 20.54 -4.53
C VAL A 44 -7.41 21.69 -5.53
N LEU A 45 -6.80 21.64 -6.72
CA LEU A 45 -6.99 22.65 -7.77
C LEU A 45 -8.38 22.62 -8.44
N LYS A 46 -8.94 21.43 -8.74
CA LYS A 46 -10.31 21.33 -9.29
C LYS A 46 -11.37 21.81 -8.31
N ASP A 47 -11.08 21.65 -7.02
CA ASP A 47 -12.00 22.05 -5.96
C ASP A 47 -11.93 23.58 -5.73
N PHE A 48 -10.77 24.22 -5.94
CA PHE A 48 -10.66 25.69 -5.94
C PHE A 48 -11.40 26.37 -7.10
N ASP A 49 -11.41 25.76 -8.29
CA ASP A 49 -12.13 26.30 -9.45
C ASP A 49 -13.67 26.32 -9.25
N LYS A 50 -14.20 25.50 -8.33
CA LYS A 50 -15.64 25.38 -8.04
C LYS A 50 -16.18 26.37 -6.99
N GLN A 51 -15.37 27.32 -6.52
CA GLN A 51 -15.77 28.48 -5.72
C GLN A 51 -16.59 28.26 -4.42
N ASN A 52 -16.72 27.05 -3.88
CA ASN A 52 -17.30 26.84 -2.55
C ASN A 52 -16.28 26.21 -1.60
N LYS A 53 -15.58 27.03 -0.81
CA LYS A 53 -14.73 26.55 0.30
C LYS A 53 -15.52 25.66 1.27
N GLU A 54 -16.80 25.95 1.47
CA GLU A 54 -17.71 25.14 2.30
C GLU A 54 -17.92 23.73 1.72
N GLU A 55 -18.00 23.58 0.38
CA GLU A 55 -18.11 22.26 -0.25
C GLU A 55 -16.80 21.46 -0.17
N LEU A 56 -15.64 22.13 -0.18
CA LEU A 56 -14.34 21.48 0.11
C LEU A 56 -14.32 20.92 1.53
N GLU A 57 -14.70 21.73 2.52
CA GLU A 57 -14.72 21.34 3.93
C GLU A 57 -15.68 20.16 4.14
N VAL A 58 -16.88 20.20 3.56
CA VAL A 58 -17.83 19.07 3.60
C VAL A 58 -17.27 17.80 2.95
N ARG A 59 -16.53 17.90 1.84
CA ARG A 59 -15.93 16.71 1.19
C ARG A 59 -14.76 16.15 1.97
N LEU A 60 -13.92 17.00 2.56
CA LEU A 60 -12.82 16.59 3.46
C LEU A 60 -13.36 15.81 4.66
N HIS A 61 -14.47 16.27 5.27
CA HIS A 61 -15.11 15.57 6.39
C HIS A 61 -15.87 14.30 5.97
N ARG A 62 -16.37 14.21 4.74
CA ARG A 62 -17.01 12.98 4.22
C ARG A 62 -16.02 11.86 3.92
N GLU A 63 -14.73 12.14 3.73
CA GLU A 63 -13.74 11.08 3.56
C GLU A 63 -13.62 10.21 4.82
N ASP A 64 -13.82 10.80 6.01
CA ASP A 64 -13.88 10.06 7.28
C ASP A 64 -15.08 9.07 7.33
N GLU A 65 -16.12 9.32 6.51
CA GLU A 65 -17.32 8.47 6.41
C GLU A 65 -17.27 7.47 5.25
N MET A 66 -16.33 7.61 4.30
CA MET A 66 -16.23 6.75 3.13
C MET A 66 -15.32 5.53 3.40
N GLU A 67 -15.88 4.33 3.34
CA GLU A 67 -15.11 3.08 3.49
C GLU A 67 -14.06 2.86 2.39
N THR A 68 -14.27 3.44 1.19
CA THR A 68 -13.34 3.32 0.07
C THR A 68 -13.46 4.48 -0.92
N LEU A 69 -12.32 4.93 -1.43
CA LEU A 69 -12.24 5.90 -2.54
C LEU A 69 -12.23 5.21 -3.92
N ALA A 70 -12.14 3.87 -3.97
CA ALA A 70 -12.03 3.12 -5.22
C ALA A 70 -13.40 2.89 -5.88
N LEU A 71 -13.50 3.19 -7.17
CA LEU A 71 -14.70 2.98 -7.99
C LEU A 71 -14.43 2.00 -9.13
N GLU A 72 -15.50 1.40 -9.67
CA GLU A 72 -15.43 0.51 -10.84
C GLU A 72 -14.89 1.21 -12.11
N THR A 73 -15.03 2.53 -12.18
CA THR A 73 -14.56 3.37 -13.28
C THR A 73 -13.06 3.69 -13.19
N ASP A 74 -12.41 3.33 -12.08
CA ASP A 74 -10.98 3.56 -11.90
C ASP A 74 -10.16 2.65 -12.83
N PHE A 75 -8.97 3.12 -13.20
CA PHE A 75 -8.05 2.34 -14.02
C PHE A 75 -6.60 2.57 -13.59
N LEU A 76 -5.73 1.68 -14.07
CA LEU A 76 -4.30 1.73 -13.78
C LEU A 76 -3.53 2.17 -15.01
N GLU A 77 -2.54 3.02 -14.77
CA GLU A 77 -1.48 3.35 -15.72
C GLU A 77 -0.14 2.84 -15.16
N LEU A 78 0.80 2.52 -16.04
CA LEU A 78 2.19 2.35 -15.69
C LEU A 78 3.00 3.55 -16.22
N GLU A 79 3.78 4.19 -15.35
CA GLU A 79 4.79 5.18 -15.70
C GLU A 79 6.17 4.52 -15.70
N ASP A 80 6.87 4.53 -16.83
CA ASP A 80 8.23 3.98 -16.90
C ASP A 80 9.31 4.98 -16.42
N CYS A 81 10.57 4.56 -16.40
CA CYS A 81 11.69 5.40 -15.96
C CYS A 81 11.91 6.66 -16.83
N HIS A 82 11.39 6.68 -18.06
CA HIS A 82 11.44 7.82 -18.98
C HIS A 82 10.16 8.69 -18.90
N LYS A 83 9.31 8.47 -17.89
CA LYS A 83 8.04 9.17 -17.64
C LYS A 83 6.98 8.97 -18.73
N GLN A 84 7.15 7.95 -19.57
CA GLN A 84 6.11 7.55 -20.52
C GLN A 84 5.02 6.79 -19.77
N LYS A 85 3.77 6.95 -20.22
CA LYS A 85 2.60 6.37 -19.56
C LYS A 85 1.82 5.51 -20.51
N VAL A 86 1.30 4.40 -19.99
CA VAL A 86 0.36 3.55 -20.72
C VAL A 86 -0.74 3.06 -19.81
N ILE A 87 -1.98 3.04 -20.33
CA ILE A 87 -3.13 2.45 -19.66
C ILE A 87 -2.97 0.92 -19.63
N LEU A 88 -3.27 0.29 -18.50
CA LEU A 88 -3.21 -1.16 -18.35
C LEU A 88 -4.59 -1.78 -18.53
N LYS A 89 -4.67 -2.87 -19.31
CA LYS A 89 -5.86 -3.72 -19.44
C LYS A 89 -5.47 -5.19 -19.40
N GLY A 90 -6.45 -6.09 -19.42
CA GLY A 90 -6.23 -7.54 -19.40
C GLY A 90 -6.29 -8.08 -17.98
N ASN A 91 -5.30 -8.87 -17.58
CA ASN A 91 -5.25 -9.53 -16.28
C ASN A 91 -4.74 -8.57 -15.18
N VAL A 92 -5.54 -7.54 -14.91
CA VAL A 92 -5.23 -6.48 -13.94
C VAL A 92 -6.44 -6.22 -13.07
N ASP A 93 -6.22 -6.18 -11.75
CA ASP A 93 -7.25 -5.91 -10.75
C ASP A 93 -6.97 -4.58 -10.05
N HIS A 94 -7.63 -3.51 -10.47
CA HIS A 94 -7.40 -2.16 -9.95
C HIS A 94 -7.79 -1.99 -8.47
N TYR A 95 -8.55 -2.91 -7.88
CA TYR A 95 -8.84 -2.89 -6.44
C TYR A 95 -7.66 -3.37 -5.59
N LYS A 96 -6.76 -4.17 -6.17
CA LYS A 96 -5.60 -4.74 -5.47
C LYS A 96 -4.34 -3.88 -5.51
N PHE A 97 -4.31 -2.85 -6.35
CA PHE A 97 -3.13 -2.00 -6.54
C PHE A 97 -3.39 -0.57 -6.13
N VAL A 98 -2.33 0.09 -5.66
CA VAL A 98 -2.32 1.49 -5.26
C VAL A 98 -1.27 2.25 -6.07
N THR A 99 -1.44 3.57 -6.18
CA THR A 99 -0.46 4.47 -6.79
C THR A 99 0.88 4.39 -6.04
N GLY A 100 2.00 4.39 -6.77
CA GLY A 100 3.36 4.38 -6.20
C GLY A 100 4.03 3.01 -6.16
N LEU A 101 3.31 1.92 -6.49
CA LEU A 101 3.90 0.59 -6.52
C LEU A 101 4.81 0.42 -7.74
N VAL A 102 6.05 0.00 -7.50
CA VAL A 102 6.97 -0.41 -8.58
C VAL A 102 6.72 -1.87 -8.90
N VAL A 103 6.35 -2.14 -10.16
CA VAL A 103 5.99 -3.48 -10.64
C VAL A 103 6.60 -3.75 -12.02
N GLY A 104 6.80 -5.02 -12.34
CA GLY A 104 6.98 -5.47 -13.72
C GLY A 104 5.64 -5.87 -14.33
N ILE A 105 5.38 -5.49 -15.57
CA ILE A 105 4.26 -5.99 -16.37
C ILE A 105 4.78 -6.77 -17.56
N TYR A 106 4.17 -7.90 -17.84
CA TYR A 106 4.47 -8.73 -18.99
C TYR A 106 3.23 -8.90 -19.87
N GLY A 107 3.39 -8.66 -21.16
CA GLY A 107 2.27 -8.66 -22.11
C GLY A 107 2.63 -7.93 -23.40
N THR A 108 1.62 -7.41 -24.10
CA THR A 108 1.79 -6.76 -25.41
C THR A 108 1.28 -5.32 -25.41
N GLN A 109 1.99 -4.45 -26.11
CA GLN A 109 1.58 -3.07 -26.33
C GLN A 109 0.62 -3.01 -27.52
N THR A 110 -0.54 -2.38 -27.34
CA THR A 110 -1.45 -1.97 -28.42
C THR A 110 -1.25 -0.49 -28.73
N GLU A 111 -1.99 0.07 -29.68
CA GLU A 111 -1.93 1.52 -29.96
C GLU A 111 -2.33 2.40 -28.77
N ASN A 112 -3.23 1.91 -27.89
CA ASN A 112 -3.86 2.74 -26.85
C ASN A 112 -3.59 2.26 -25.42
N TYR A 113 -3.22 0.99 -25.23
CA TYR A 113 -3.05 0.39 -23.91
C TYR A 113 -2.08 -0.79 -23.95
N PHE A 114 -1.57 -1.18 -22.78
CA PHE A 114 -0.77 -2.39 -22.61
C PHE A 114 -1.69 -3.52 -22.13
N ASN A 115 -1.78 -4.60 -22.91
CA ASN A 115 -2.52 -5.79 -22.55
C ASN A 115 -1.65 -6.68 -21.63
N VAL A 116 -1.90 -6.61 -20.33
CA VAL A 116 -1.15 -7.33 -19.31
C VAL A 116 -1.61 -8.78 -19.25
N GLU A 117 -0.67 -9.70 -19.46
CA GLU A 117 -0.87 -11.12 -19.20
C GLU A 117 -0.51 -11.47 -17.75
N LYS A 118 0.55 -10.82 -17.23
CA LYS A 118 1.08 -11.07 -15.89
C LYS A 118 1.66 -9.81 -15.27
N MET A 119 1.32 -9.57 -14.01
CA MET A 119 2.01 -8.60 -13.15
C MET A 119 3.05 -9.30 -12.27
N ILE A 120 4.17 -8.63 -12.06
CA ILE A 120 5.35 -9.13 -11.36
C ILE A 120 5.64 -8.17 -10.21
N MET A 121 5.49 -8.68 -8.99
CA MET A 121 5.79 -7.92 -7.79
C MET A 121 7.28 -8.08 -7.42
N PRO A 122 7.89 -7.07 -6.78
CA PRO A 122 9.21 -7.21 -6.20
C PRO A 122 9.27 -8.42 -5.27
N ALA A 123 10.38 -9.15 -5.32
CA ALA A 123 10.63 -10.22 -4.36
C ALA A 123 10.83 -9.63 -2.96
N LEU A 124 10.48 -10.42 -1.94
CA LEU A 124 10.85 -10.08 -0.57
C LEU A 124 12.39 -10.05 -0.46
N PRO A 125 12.94 -9.12 0.35
CA PRO A 125 14.37 -9.11 0.62
C PRO A 125 14.81 -10.43 1.26
N SER A 126 16.10 -10.75 1.14
CA SER A 126 16.66 -11.95 1.78
C SER A 126 16.37 -11.95 3.28
N TYR A 127 15.96 -13.11 3.77
CA TYR A 127 15.66 -13.30 5.17
C TYR A 127 16.95 -13.19 6.00
N ILE A 128 16.89 -12.42 7.09
CA ILE A 128 17.92 -12.42 8.13
C ILE A 128 17.53 -13.50 9.14
N GLU A 129 18.45 -14.43 9.41
CA GLU A 129 18.23 -15.46 10.43
C GLU A 129 17.97 -14.83 11.80
N ARG A 130 16.86 -15.24 12.43
CA ARG A 130 16.55 -14.81 13.79
C ARG A 130 17.44 -15.55 14.78
N PRO A 131 18.00 -14.87 15.79
CA PRO A 131 18.74 -15.55 16.84
C PRO A 131 17.84 -16.52 17.60
N ILE A 132 18.39 -17.65 18.02
CA ILE A 132 17.72 -18.59 18.91
C ILE A 132 17.77 -17.99 20.33
N LEU A 133 16.62 -17.87 20.97
CA LEU A 133 16.50 -17.39 22.34
C LEU A 133 16.40 -18.59 23.30
N GLU A 134 17.09 -18.51 24.43
CA GLU A 134 17.03 -19.54 25.49
C GLU A 134 15.72 -19.51 26.27
N LYS A 135 14.99 -18.38 26.22
CA LYS A 135 13.68 -18.19 26.84
C LYS A 135 12.78 -17.32 25.96
N ASP A 136 11.47 -17.47 26.14
CA ASP A 136 10.49 -16.64 25.44
C ASP A 136 10.57 -15.18 25.91
N LEU A 137 10.58 -14.27 24.95
CA LEU A 137 10.54 -12.82 25.16
C LEU A 137 9.34 -12.23 24.40
N PHE A 138 8.65 -11.29 25.05
CA PHE A 138 7.47 -10.63 24.50
C PHE A 138 7.77 -9.17 24.15
N VAL A 139 7.20 -8.70 23.05
CA VAL A 139 7.17 -7.28 22.68
C VAL A 139 5.71 -6.84 22.67
N VAL A 140 5.40 -5.81 23.44
CA VAL A 140 4.06 -5.20 23.45
C VAL A 140 4.05 -4.10 22.41
N ILE A 141 3.09 -4.13 21.50
CA ILE A 141 2.86 -3.07 20.51
C ILE A 141 1.45 -2.56 20.75
N ALA A 142 1.33 -1.27 21.05
CA ALA A 142 0.04 -0.61 21.27
C ALA A 142 -0.01 0.73 20.54
N SER A 143 -1.21 1.14 20.15
CA SER A 143 -1.46 2.34 19.33
C SER A 143 -2.90 2.79 19.50
N GLY A 144 -3.16 4.07 19.27
CA GLY A 144 -4.51 4.64 19.21
C GLY A 144 -5.06 5.00 20.58
N PHE A 145 -4.19 5.39 21.52
CA PHE A 145 -4.66 5.83 22.83
C PHE A 145 -5.41 7.14 22.78
N ASN A 146 -5.19 7.99 21.76
CA ASN A 146 -5.98 9.20 21.49
C ASN A 146 -6.39 9.97 22.76
N VAL A 147 -5.44 10.17 23.68
CA VAL A 147 -5.73 10.73 25.00
C VAL A 147 -6.14 12.18 24.82
N ASN A 148 -7.44 12.42 24.92
CA ASN A 148 -8.06 13.73 24.80
C ASN A 148 -8.96 14.01 26.00
N ASN A 149 -9.36 15.27 26.15
CA ASN A 149 -10.23 15.70 27.26
C ASN A 149 -11.68 15.22 27.11
N GLU A 150 -12.03 14.62 25.97
CA GLU A 150 -13.40 14.23 25.62
C GLU A 150 -13.73 12.81 26.07
N CYS A 151 -12.72 11.95 26.26
CA CYS A 151 -12.91 10.55 26.64
C CYS A 151 -12.11 10.18 27.91
N PRO A 152 -12.51 10.65 29.11
CA PRO A 152 -11.78 10.39 30.35
C PRO A 152 -11.72 8.90 30.75
N SER A 153 -12.55 8.04 30.15
CA SER A 153 -12.50 6.57 30.33
C SER A 153 -11.20 5.95 29.83
N ILE A 154 -10.52 6.56 28.86
CA ILE A 154 -9.27 6.04 28.29
C ILE A 154 -8.13 6.00 29.31
N LEU A 155 -8.12 6.95 30.26
CA LEU A 155 -7.14 6.98 31.34
C LEU A 155 -7.30 5.77 32.26
N ARG A 156 -8.53 5.30 32.49
CA ARG A 156 -8.80 4.10 33.27
C ARG A 156 -8.32 2.85 32.54
N GLU A 157 -8.54 2.78 31.22
CA GLU A 157 -8.08 1.67 30.38
C GLU A 157 -6.55 1.60 30.29
N LEU A 158 -5.89 2.77 30.19
CA LEU A 158 -4.44 2.88 30.28
C LEU A 158 -3.88 2.43 31.63
N ASN A 159 -4.58 2.75 32.74
CA ASN A 159 -4.20 2.24 34.06
C ASN A 159 -4.30 0.71 34.13
N TYR A 160 -5.40 0.11 33.64
CA TYR A 160 -5.51 -1.34 33.57
C TYR A 160 -4.44 -1.98 32.69
N PHE A 161 -4.14 -1.37 31.54
CA PHE A 161 -3.05 -1.80 30.67
C PHE A 161 -1.72 -1.78 31.42
N SER A 162 -1.41 -0.68 32.10
CA SER A 162 -0.21 -0.55 32.94
C SER A 162 -0.16 -1.64 34.00
N ASP A 163 -1.25 -1.86 34.74
CA ASP A 163 -1.30 -2.84 35.83
C ASP A 163 -1.05 -4.27 35.34
N ILE A 164 -1.61 -4.64 34.18
CA ILE A 164 -1.41 -5.96 33.59
C ILE A 164 0.07 -6.18 33.26
N PHE A 165 0.69 -5.24 32.56
CA PHE A 165 2.06 -5.44 32.08
C PHE A 165 3.15 -5.10 33.11
N CYS A 166 2.82 -4.33 34.13
CA CYS A 166 3.69 -4.09 35.30
C CYS A 166 3.55 -5.17 36.38
N SER A 167 2.60 -6.09 36.26
CA SER A 167 2.47 -7.21 37.20
C SER A 167 3.66 -8.17 37.12
N GLU A 168 4.05 -8.74 38.27
CA GLU A 168 5.20 -9.69 38.39
C GLU A 168 5.13 -10.87 37.41
N LYS A 169 3.91 -11.22 36.97
CA LYS A 169 3.65 -12.34 36.07
C LYS A 169 4.19 -12.10 34.65
N TYR A 170 4.13 -10.88 34.13
CA TYR A 170 4.49 -10.57 32.74
C TYR A 170 5.74 -9.71 32.64
N TYR A 171 6.05 -8.92 33.65
CA TYR A 171 7.18 -7.99 33.67
C TYR A 171 8.52 -8.64 33.31
N ASN A 172 8.78 -9.85 33.82
CA ASN A 172 10.08 -10.52 33.66
C ASN A 172 10.39 -11.03 32.24
N ASN A 173 9.38 -11.12 31.38
CA ASN A 173 9.53 -11.64 30.01
C ASN A 173 9.20 -10.60 28.93
N ILE A 174 8.74 -9.39 29.30
CA ILE A 174 8.55 -8.31 28.33
C ILE A 174 9.91 -7.66 28.06
N ALA A 175 10.39 -7.80 26.83
CA ALA A 175 11.66 -7.21 26.39
C ALA A 175 11.51 -5.75 25.97
N ARG A 176 10.34 -5.36 25.44
CA ARG A 176 10.09 -3.99 24.98
C ARG A 176 8.60 -3.69 24.87
N MET A 177 8.24 -2.43 25.13
CA MET A 177 6.95 -1.84 24.75
C MET A 177 7.17 -0.81 23.66
N ILE A 178 6.35 -0.85 22.61
CA ILE A 178 6.37 0.07 21.47
C ILE A 178 4.99 0.72 21.39
N PHE A 179 4.97 2.04 21.52
CA PHE A 179 3.77 2.85 21.37
C PHE A 179 3.81 3.56 20.02
N ALA A 180 2.86 3.26 19.14
CA ALA A 180 2.76 3.84 17.80
C ALA A 180 1.55 4.78 17.75
N GLU A 181 1.75 6.03 18.16
CA GLU A 181 0.72 7.07 18.16
C GLU A 181 0.82 7.94 16.91
N TYR A 182 -0.33 8.33 16.36
CA TYR A 182 -0.43 9.32 15.30
C TYR A 182 -0.64 10.70 15.94
N LYS A 183 0.26 11.65 15.66
CA LYS A 183 0.06 13.05 16.05
C LYS A 183 -0.71 13.76 14.93
N TYR A 184 -1.89 14.27 15.26
CA TYR A 184 -2.57 15.29 14.46
C TYR A 184 -1.90 16.66 14.63
#